data_AF-A0A2I3GX17-F1
#
_entry.id   AF-A0A2I3GX17-F1
#
_cell.length_a   1.000
_cell.length_b   1.000
_cell.length_c   1.000
_cell.angle_alpha   90.00
_cell.angle_beta   90.00
_cell.angle_gamma   90.00
#
_symmetry.space_group_name_H-M   'P 1'
#
loop_
_entity.id
_entity.type
_entity.pdbx_description
1 polymer ?
#
loop_
_entity_poly.entity_id
_entity_poly.type
_entity_poly.pdbx_seq_one_letter_code
_entity_poly.pdbx_strand_id
1 'polypeptide(L)'
;MATVQQLGGRWRLVDSKHCIITCDGKTLTIKTESTLKTTQFSCTLGGKFEEATADGRKTQTVCNFTDGALVQHQEWGGKESTITRKLKDGKLVVDCLTNNVTCTRICEKVE
;
A
#
# COMPACT_ATOMS: atom_id res chain seq x y z
N MET A 1 10.97 3.72 -16.05
CA MET A 1 10.86 2.82 -14.88
C MET A 1 10.79 3.69 -13.64
N ALA A 2 9.64 3.78 -12.96
CA ALA A 2 9.58 4.49 -11.69
C ALA A 2 10.31 3.64 -10.65
N THR A 3 11.32 4.22 -10.00
CA THR A 3 12.09 3.54 -8.97
C THR A 3 11.40 3.68 -7.61
N VAL A 4 11.63 2.71 -6.74
CA VAL A 4 11.30 2.72 -5.31
C VAL A 4 11.51 4.09 -4.63
N GLN A 5 12.55 4.81 -5.07
CA GLN A 5 12.92 6.13 -4.55
C GLN A 5 11.86 7.22 -4.74
N GLN A 6 10.94 7.09 -5.71
CA GLN A 6 9.93 8.11 -5.95
C GLN A 6 8.75 8.00 -4.96
N LEU A 7 8.36 6.77 -4.59
CA LEU A 7 7.23 6.49 -3.69
C LEU A 7 7.59 6.58 -2.20
N GLY A 8 8.89 6.54 -1.88
CA GLY A 8 9.39 6.72 -0.53
C GLY A 8 8.98 8.07 0.05
N GLY A 9 8.34 8.06 1.21
CA GLY A 9 7.93 9.28 1.91
C GLY A 9 6.68 9.12 2.77
N ARG A 10 6.31 10.24 3.41
CA ARG A 10 5.07 10.38 4.18
C ARG A 10 3.98 10.97 3.29
N TRP A 11 2.85 10.29 3.22
CA TRP A 11 1.68 10.68 2.45
C TRP A 11 0.50 10.89 3.39
N ARG A 12 -0.36 11.86 3.11
CA ARG A 12 -1.58 12.15 3.87
C ARG A 12 -2.79 12.11 2.95
N LEU A 13 -3.79 11.36 3.37
CA LEU A 13 -5.14 11.46 2.83
C LEU A 13 -5.84 12.68 3.42
N VAL A 14 -6.66 13.32 2.60
CA VAL A 14 -7.46 14.50 2.99
C VAL A 14 -8.32 14.24 4.25
N ASP A 15 -8.60 12.98 4.61
CA ASP A 15 -9.37 12.58 5.80
C ASP A 15 -8.59 12.39 7.12
N SER A 16 -7.31 12.82 7.21
CA SER A 16 -6.39 12.68 8.37
C SER A 16 -5.64 11.36 8.54
N LYS A 17 -5.70 10.45 7.56
CA LYS A 17 -4.83 9.26 7.53
C LYS A 17 -3.44 9.56 6.99
N HIS A 18 -2.41 9.11 7.71
CA HIS A 18 -1.02 9.14 7.27
C HIS A 18 -0.58 7.76 6.77
N CYS A 19 -0.02 7.70 5.56
CA CYS A 19 0.61 6.50 5.01
C CYS A 19 2.09 6.79 4.80
N ILE A 20 2.95 6.08 5.52
CA ILE A 20 4.40 6.18 5.40
C ILE A 20 4.85 4.92 4.67
N ILE A 21 5.54 5.12 3.55
CA ILE A 21 6.08 4.04 2.73
C ILE A 21 7.59 4.21 2.72
N THR A 22 8.31 3.21 3.23
CA THR A 22 9.77 3.16 3.16
C THR A 22 10.18 1.86 2.50
N CYS A 23 11.30 1.91 1.79
CA CYS A 23 11.87 0.72 1.16
C CYS A 23 13.38 0.81 1.24
N ASP A 24 13.98 -0.19 1.86
CA ASP A 24 15.42 -0.34 2.02
C ASP A 24 15.87 -1.60 1.30
N GLY A 25 16.53 -1.43 0.15
CA GLY A 25 16.81 -2.51 -0.78
C GLY A 25 15.53 -3.25 -1.21
N LYS A 26 15.36 -4.49 -0.73
CA LYS A 26 14.17 -5.33 -0.98
C LYS A 26 13.14 -5.29 0.15
N THR A 27 13.47 -4.67 1.28
CA THR A 27 12.60 -4.62 2.45
C THR A 27 11.63 -3.44 2.31
N LEU A 28 10.37 -3.72 2.04
CA LEU A 28 9.29 -2.75 2.03
C LEU A 28 8.67 -2.65 3.43
N THR A 29 8.46 -1.44 3.93
CA THR A 29 7.66 -1.18 5.12
C THR A 29 6.56 -0.19 4.80
N ILE A 30 5.33 -0.55 5.14
CA ILE A 30 4.17 0.34 5.05
C ILE A 30 3.60 0.53 6.43
N LYS A 31 3.49 1.78 6.86
CA LYS A 31 2.80 2.18 8.09
C LYS A 31 1.61 3.06 7.71
N THR A 32 0.43 2.71 8.21
CA THR A 32 -0.78 3.52 8.07
C THR A 32 -1.27 3.92 9.45
N GLU A 33 -1.31 5.22 9.71
CA GLU A 33 -1.72 5.83 10.98
C GLU A 33 -3.02 6.60 10.77
N SER A 34 -3.96 6.43 11.70
CA SER A 34 -5.22 7.14 11.77
C SER A 34 -5.55 7.42 13.23
N THR A 35 -6.55 8.26 13.49
CA THR A 35 -7.03 8.51 14.86
C THR A 35 -7.55 7.26 15.57
N LEU A 36 -8.04 6.27 14.80
CA LEU A 36 -8.64 5.04 15.34
C LEU A 36 -7.63 3.90 15.50
N LYS A 37 -6.75 3.73 14.52
CA LYS A 37 -5.85 2.57 14.46
C LYS A 37 -4.60 2.88 13.66
N THR A 38 -3.48 2.37 14.16
CA THR A 38 -2.22 2.27 13.42
C THR A 38 -2.01 0.82 12.99
N THR A 39 -1.62 0.64 11.73
CA THR A 39 -1.23 -0.65 11.18
C THR A 39 0.15 -0.52 10.54
N GLN A 40 0.96 -1.56 10.65
CA GLN A 40 2.28 -1.61 10.06
C GLN A 40 2.60 -3.03 9.65
N PHE A 41 3.23 -3.18 8.49
CA PHE A 41 3.90 -4.42 8.12
C PHE A 41 5.25 -4.11 7.45
N SER A 42 6.14 -5.10 7.51
CA SER A 42 7.40 -5.12 6.77
C SER A 42 7.51 -6.45 6.03
N CYS A 43 7.87 -6.41 4.75
CA CYS A 43 7.96 -7.60 3.91
C CYS A 43 9.10 -7.48 2.88
N THR A 44 9.60 -8.61 2.43
CA THR A 44 10.50 -8.67 1.28
C THR A 44 9.68 -8.59 -0.01
N LEU A 45 10.03 -7.68 -0.92
CA LEU A 45 9.41 -7.58 -2.24
C LEU A 45 9.47 -8.93 -2.97
N GLY A 46 8.35 -9.37 -3.55
CA GLY A 46 8.19 -10.68 -4.19
C GLY A 46 7.98 -11.87 -3.24
N GLY A 47 8.19 -11.69 -1.94
CA GLY A 47 7.93 -12.73 -0.93
C GLY A 47 6.49 -12.69 -0.42
N LYS A 48 5.83 -13.85 -0.35
CA LYS A 48 4.53 -13.97 0.33
C LYS A 48 4.73 -13.89 1.85
N PHE A 49 3.84 -13.19 2.55
CA PHE A 49 3.84 -13.08 4.01
C PHE A 49 2.41 -13.03 4.57
N GLU A 50 2.25 -13.31 5.86
CA GLU A 50 0.97 -13.13 6.55
C GLU A 50 0.77 -11.65 6.92
N GLU A 51 -0.36 -11.07 6.51
CA GLU A 51 -0.74 -9.71 6.85
C GLU A 51 -2.05 -9.73 7.65
N ALA A 52 -2.06 -9.00 8.78
CA ALA A 52 -3.28 -8.68 9.50
C ALA A 52 -3.77 -7.29 9.08
N THR A 53 -4.86 -7.24 8.32
CA THR A 53 -5.37 -5.98 7.75
C THR A 53 -6.05 -5.12 8.84
N ALA A 54 -6.25 -3.84 8.54
CA ALA A 54 -6.89 -2.90 9.48
C ALA A 54 -8.29 -3.36 9.92
N ASP A 55 -9.04 -3.98 9.02
CA ASP A 55 -10.38 -4.56 9.23
C ASP A 55 -10.38 -5.98 9.80
N GLY A 56 -9.22 -6.51 10.20
CA GLY A 56 -9.10 -7.76 10.97
C GLY A 56 -9.03 -9.04 10.14
N ARG A 57 -8.91 -8.94 8.81
CA ARG A 57 -8.65 -10.12 7.97
C ARG A 57 -7.21 -10.58 8.15
N LYS A 58 -7.01 -11.90 8.14
CA LYS A 58 -5.70 -12.53 7.97
C LYS A 58 -5.55 -12.90 6.50
N THR A 59 -4.59 -12.30 5.81
CA THR A 59 -4.39 -12.48 4.37
C THR A 59 -3.00 -13.05 4.12
N GLN A 60 -2.86 -13.82 3.05
CA GLN A 60 -1.57 -14.08 2.44
C GLN A 60 -1.31 -12.97 1.42
N THR A 61 -0.28 -12.17 1.66
CA THR A 61 -0.01 -10.95 0.90
C THR A 61 1.33 -11.04 0.18
N VAL A 62 1.41 -10.48 -1.02
CA VAL A 62 2.68 -10.22 -1.73
C VAL A 62 2.72 -8.79 -2.24
N CYS A 63 3.89 -8.15 -2.11
CA CYS A 63 4.12 -6.79 -2.58
C CYS A 63 5.19 -6.79 -3.68
N ASN A 64 4.92 -6.13 -4.80
CA ASN A 64 5.84 -5.99 -5.94
C ASN A 64 5.78 -4.58 -6.53
N PHE A 65 6.85 -4.19 -7.21
CA PHE A 65 6.81 -3.03 -8.11
C PHE A 65 6.59 -3.53 -9.54
N THR A 66 5.48 -3.13 -10.15
CA THR A 66 5.11 -3.48 -11.52
C THR A 66 4.71 -2.20 -12.25
N ASP A 67 5.30 -1.96 -13.43
CA ASP A 67 5.01 -0.79 -14.27
C ASP A 67 5.07 0.57 -13.53
N GLY A 68 5.99 0.67 -12.57
CA GLY A 68 6.18 1.88 -11.77
C GLY A 68 5.13 2.11 -10.68
N ALA A 69 4.30 1.13 -10.38
CA ALA A 69 3.38 1.14 -9.25
C ALA A 69 3.77 0.08 -8.21
N LEU A 70 3.54 0.39 -6.93
CA LEU A 70 3.60 -0.59 -5.86
C LEU A 70 2.26 -1.35 -5.81
N VAL A 71 2.31 -2.62 -6.12
CA VAL A 71 1.16 -3.53 -6.16
C VAL A 71 1.22 -4.45 -4.95
N GLN A 72 0.20 -4.37 -4.10
CA GLN A 72 -0.01 -5.25 -2.96
C GLN A 72 -1.21 -6.14 -3.27
N HIS A 73 -0.97 -7.44 -3.44
CA HIS A 73 -2.00 -8.43 -3.71
C HIS A 73 -2.26 -9.26 -2.45
N GLN A 74 -3.52 -9.37 -2.04
CA GLN A 74 -3.98 -10.03 -0.81
C GLN A 74 -4.94 -11.17 -1.16
N GLU A 75 -4.71 -12.36 -0.61
CA GLU A 75 -5.58 -13.53 -0.76
C GLU A 75 -6.09 -13.98 0.62
N TRP A 76 -7.39 -14.25 0.75
CA TRP A 76 -7.97 -14.86 1.97
C TRP A 76 -9.27 -15.60 1.66
N GLY A 77 -9.43 -16.83 2.14
CA GLY A 77 -10.69 -17.57 2.06
C GLY A 77 -11.31 -17.64 0.66
N GLY A 78 -10.48 -17.80 -0.38
CA GLY A 78 -10.89 -17.82 -1.79
C GLY A 78 -11.26 -16.45 -2.39
N LYS A 79 -11.02 -15.35 -1.67
CA LYS A 79 -11.20 -13.97 -2.12
C LYS A 79 -9.84 -13.31 -2.34
N GLU A 80 -9.82 -12.30 -3.18
CA GLU A 80 -8.64 -11.51 -3.47
C GLU A 80 -8.93 -10.00 -3.44
N SER A 81 -7.89 -9.22 -3.16
CA SER A 81 -7.89 -7.77 -3.28
C SER A 81 -6.53 -7.29 -3.77
N THR A 82 -6.53 -6.29 -4.64
CA THR A 82 -5.30 -5.67 -5.13
C THR A 82 -5.30 -4.18 -4.79
N ILE A 83 -4.25 -3.74 -4.10
CA ILE A 83 -4.02 -2.33 -3.75
C ILE A 83 -2.84 -1.84 -4.58
N THR A 84 -3.10 -0.92 -5.50
CA THR A 84 -2.10 -0.33 -6.39
C THR A 84 -1.82 1.11 -5.98
N ARG A 85 -0.54 1.43 -5.73
CA ARG A 85 -0.09 2.77 -5.33
C ARG A 85 0.83 3.33 -6.42
N LYS A 86 0.45 4.45 -7.04
CA LYS A 86 1.22 5.09 -8.12
C LYS A 86 1.29 6.60 -7.91
N LEU A 87 2.38 7.20 -8.36
CA LEU A 87 2.47 8.66 -8.42
C LEU A 87 1.87 9.16 -9.72
N LYS A 88 1.01 10.16 -9.60
CA LYS A 88 0.44 10.88 -10.72
C LYS A 88 0.34 12.35 -10.35
N ASP A 89 0.98 13.21 -11.14
CA ASP A 89 0.94 14.66 -10.98
C ASP A 89 1.32 15.13 -9.55
N GLY A 90 2.35 14.49 -8.96
CA GLY A 90 2.83 14.78 -7.60
C GLY A 90 1.96 14.24 -6.46
N LYS A 91 0.84 13.58 -6.78
CA LYS A 91 -0.06 12.94 -5.80
C LYS A 91 0.12 11.43 -5.80
N LEU A 92 -0.09 10.81 -4.64
CA LEU A 92 -0.16 9.36 -4.53
C LEU A 92 -1.60 8.91 -4.80
N VAL A 93 -1.81 8.25 -5.92
CA VAL A 93 -3.09 7.63 -6.28
C VAL A 93 -3.07 6.17 -5.81
N VAL A 94 -4.05 5.80 -4.99
CA VAL A 94 -4.21 4.47 -4.42
C VAL A 94 -5.52 3.88 -4.91
N ASP A 95 -5.44 2.86 -5.75
CA ASP A 95 -6.58 2.11 -6.28
C ASP A 95 -6.69 0.77 -5.53
N CYS A 96 -7.81 0.55 -4.84
CA CYS A 96 -8.15 -0.73 -4.19
C CYS A 96 -9.21 -1.44 -5.02
N LEU A 97 -8.88 -2.58 -5.60
CA LEU A 97 -9.77 -3.44 -6.38
C LEU A 97 -10.18 -4.67 -5.57
N THR A 98 -11.48 -4.93 -5.45
CA THR A 98 -12.04 -6.16 -4.86
C THR A 98 -13.37 -6.46 -5.54
N ASN A 99 -13.59 -7.71 -5.98
CA ASN A 99 -14.85 -8.13 -6.65
C ASN A 99 -15.30 -7.19 -7.78
N ASN A 100 -14.38 -6.76 -8.65
CA ASN A 100 -14.61 -5.81 -9.75
C ASN A 100 -15.06 -4.39 -9.32
N VAL A 101 -15.01 -4.07 -8.03
CA VAL A 101 -15.25 -2.72 -7.51
C VAL A 101 -13.92 -2.07 -7.21
N THR A 102 -13.70 -0.87 -7.77
CA THR A 102 -12.50 -0.07 -7.53
C THR A 102 -12.82 1.13 -6.65
N CYS A 103 -12.10 1.26 -5.55
CA CYS A 103 -12.08 2.46 -4.72
C CYS A 103 -10.77 3.21 -4.98
N THR A 104 -10.86 4.46 -5.45
CA THR A 104 -9.69 5.33 -5.67
C THR A 104 -9.56 6.34 -4.53
N ARG A 105 -8.35 6.45 -4.01
CA ARG A 105 -7.94 7.39 -2.97
C ARG A 105 -6.80 8.25 -3.48
N ILE A 106 -6.83 9.55 -3.21
CA ILE A 106 -5.78 10.50 -3.58
C ILE A 106 -5.14 11.03 -2.30
N CYS A 107 -3.84 10.83 -2.16
CA CYS A 107 -3.04 11.33 -1.04
C CYS A 107 -2.07 12.41 -1.51
N GLU A 108 -1.81 13.38 -0.65
CA GLU A 108 -0.81 14.41 -0.85
C GLU A 108 0.46 14.07 -0.09
N LYS A 109 1.61 14.50 -0.58
CA LYS A 109 2.87 14.32 0.16
C LYS A 109 2.86 15.25 1.37
N VAL A 110 3.32 14.76 2.51
CA VAL A 110 3.53 15.57 3.72
C VAL A 110 5.03 15.79 3.86
N GLU A 111 5.43 17.04 4.00
CA GLU A 111 6.79 17.42 4.41
C GLU A 111 7.06 17.03 5.87
#